data_AF-A0A963K3S5-F1
#
_entry.id   AF-A0A963K3S5-F1
#
_cell.length_a   1.000
_cell.length_b   1.000
_cell.length_c   1.000
_cell.angle_alpha   90.00
_cell.angle_beta   90.00
_cell.angle_gamma   90.00
#
_symmetry.space_group_name_H-M   'P 1'
#
loop_
_entity.id
_entity.type
_entity.pdbx_description
1 polymer ?
#
loop_
_entity_poly.entity_id
_entity_poly.type
_entity_poly.pdbx_seq_one_letter_code
_entity_poly.pdbx_strand_id
1 'polypeptide(L)'
;MPSTDCRTSPPILSLETCDPKGLIRGALAGAPGWSPRELYLTWLMALPGEIDAAHAAALVLDRVAGTASGPAARGLIELLETTTAYPRERLDPGTTQRRRLH
;
A
#
# COMPACT_ATOMS: atom_id res chain seq x y z
N MET A 1 33.09 -2.69 27.65
CA MET A 1 32.62 -2.80 26.26
C MET A 1 31.11 -2.72 26.27
N PRO A 2 30.47 -1.69 25.70
CA PRO A 2 29.02 -1.68 25.56
C PRO A 2 28.66 -2.39 24.25
N SER A 3 27.83 -3.42 24.35
CA SER A 3 27.19 -4.08 23.22
C SER A 3 26.24 -3.09 22.55
N THR A 4 26.49 -2.80 21.28
CA THR A 4 25.60 -1.99 20.45
C THR A 4 24.34 -2.80 20.18
N ASP A 5 23.23 -2.42 20.81
CA ASP A 5 21.89 -2.85 20.44
C ASP A 5 21.68 -2.54 18.95
N CYS A 6 21.66 -3.57 18.10
CA CYS A 6 21.09 -3.50 16.76
C CYS A 6 19.56 -3.41 16.90
N ARG A 7 19.07 -2.29 17.42
CA ARG A 7 17.65 -1.95 17.31
C ARG A 7 17.39 -1.60 15.85
N THR A 8 17.08 -2.61 15.04
CA THR A 8 16.56 -2.45 13.69
C THR A 8 15.23 -1.70 13.82
N SER A 9 15.30 -0.37 13.78
CA SER A 9 14.11 0.45 13.57
C SER A 9 13.56 0.01 12.22
N PRO A 10 12.27 -0.39 12.11
CA PRO A 10 11.69 -0.65 10.81
C PRO A 10 11.90 0.61 9.96
N PRO A 11 12.31 0.48 8.68
CA PRO A 11 12.43 1.66 7.83
C PRO A 11 11.12 2.42 7.91
N ILE A 12 11.19 3.69 8.31
CA ILE A 12 10.02 4.57 8.32
C ILE A 12 9.62 4.69 6.85
N LEU A 13 8.64 3.88 6.43
CA LEU A 13 8.11 3.93 5.08
C LEU A 13 7.47 5.31 4.90
N SER A 14 8.01 6.09 3.97
CA SER A 14 7.46 7.39 3.65
C SER A 14 6.16 7.21 2.87
N LEU A 15 5.22 8.13 3.09
CA LEU A 15 3.95 8.15 2.37
C LEU A 15 4.14 8.22 0.84
N GLU A 16 5.23 8.84 0.37
CA GLU A 16 5.56 8.89 -1.07
C GLU A 16 5.89 7.51 -1.65
N THR A 17 6.39 6.62 -0.80
CA THR A 17 6.68 5.24 -1.19
C THR A 17 5.40 4.39 -1.16
N CYS A 18 4.49 4.67 -0.24
CA CYS A 18 3.19 3.98 -0.11
C CYS A 18 2.10 4.54 -1.04
N ASP A 19 2.24 5.76 -1.56
CA ASP A 19 1.38 6.37 -2.58
C ASP A 19 2.25 6.94 -3.72
N PRO A 20 2.82 6.05 -4.57
CA PRO A 20 3.69 6.47 -5.65
C PRO A 20 3.02 7.50 -6.54
N LYS A 21 3.70 8.62 -6.79
CA LYS A 21 3.20 9.76 -7.60
C LYS A 21 1.91 10.41 -7.06
N GLY A 22 1.53 10.12 -5.82
CA GLY A 22 0.30 10.66 -5.22
C GLY A 22 -0.97 10.17 -5.91
N LEU A 23 -0.98 8.95 -6.46
CA LEU A 23 -2.11 8.39 -7.21
C LEU A 23 -3.39 8.35 -6.38
N ILE A 24 -3.32 7.88 -5.14
CA ILE A 24 -4.49 7.81 -4.25
C ILE A 24 -4.89 9.20 -3.79
N ARG A 25 -3.93 10.06 -3.41
CA ARG A 25 -4.25 11.43 -3.01
C ARG A 25 -4.89 12.24 -4.14
N GLY A 26 -4.36 12.12 -5.35
CA GLY A 26 -4.87 12.78 -6.56
C GLY A 26 -6.26 12.26 -6.95
N ALA A 27 -6.49 10.94 -6.83
CA ALA A 27 -7.80 10.33 -7.02
C ALA A 27 -8.86 10.94 -6.09
N LEU A 28 -8.53 11.06 -4.80
CA LEU A 28 -9.44 11.60 -3.79
C LEU A 28 -9.67 13.11 -3.94
N ALA A 29 -8.72 13.83 -4.55
CA ALA A 29 -8.87 15.24 -4.91
C ALA A 29 -9.75 15.47 -6.16
N GLY A 30 -10.30 14.41 -6.76
CA GLY A 30 -11.24 14.49 -7.87
C GLY A 30 -10.62 14.37 -9.26
N ALA A 31 -9.53 13.60 -9.41
CA ALA A 31 -8.94 13.33 -10.72
C ALA A 31 -9.99 12.77 -11.71
N PRO A 32 -10.31 13.50 -12.80
CA PRO A 32 -11.36 13.08 -13.71
C PRO A 32 -10.88 11.98 -14.66
N GLY A 33 -11.76 11.02 -14.93
CA GLY A 33 -11.66 10.11 -16.08
C GLY A 33 -11.29 8.66 -15.77
N TRP A 34 -10.87 8.32 -14.55
CA TRP A 34 -10.56 6.94 -14.16
C TRP A 34 -11.53 6.45 -13.09
N SER A 35 -11.96 5.19 -13.21
CA SER A 35 -12.77 4.55 -12.19
C SER A 35 -11.94 4.29 -10.92
N PRO A 36 -12.59 4.16 -9.74
CA PRO A 36 -11.90 3.83 -8.49
C PRO A 36 -11.05 2.56 -8.60
N ARG A 37 -11.54 1.57 -9.37
CA ARG A 37 -10.84 0.31 -9.60
C ARG A 37 -9.58 0.49 -10.45
N GLU A 38 -9.63 1.29 -11.51
CA GLU A 38 -8.46 1.57 -12.36
C GLU A 38 -7.37 2.31 -11.58
N LEU A 39 -7.76 3.26 -10.74
CA LEU A 39 -6.84 3.99 -9.86
C LEU A 39 -6.19 3.07 -8.84
N TYR A 40 -6.98 2.22 -8.18
CA TYR A 40 -6.48 1.22 -7.25
C TYR A 40 -5.49 0.23 -7.89
N LEU A 41 -5.83 -0.30 -9.07
CA LEU A 41 -4.94 -1.23 -9.80
C LEU A 41 -3.66 -0.53 -10.26
N THR A 42 -3.75 0.71 -10.73
CA THR A 42 -2.57 1.49 -11.11
C THR A 42 -1.67 1.74 -9.91
N TRP A 43 -2.25 2.07 -8.76
CA TRP A 43 -1.52 2.20 -7.51
C TRP A 43 -0.81 0.91 -7.12
N LEU A 44 -1.51 -0.24 -7.12
CA LEU A 44 -0.91 -1.55 -6.83
C LEU A 44 0.27 -1.88 -7.76
N MET A 45 0.12 -1.64 -9.06
CA MET A 45 1.19 -1.90 -10.04
C MET A 45 2.37 -0.94 -9.91
N ALA A 46 2.16 0.24 -9.30
CA ALA A 46 3.21 1.22 -9.08
C ALA A 46 3.95 1.04 -7.75
N LEU A 47 3.46 0.19 -6.84
CA LEU A 47 4.14 -0.08 -5.59
C LEU A 47 5.46 -0.83 -5.84
N PRO A 48 6.55 -0.43 -5.14
CA PRO A 48 7.78 -1.23 -5.10
C PRO A 48 7.49 -2.66 -4.66
N GLY A 49 8.16 -3.64 -5.29
CA GLY A 49 7.92 -5.06 -5.03
C GLY A 49 8.31 -5.51 -3.62
N GLU A 50 9.10 -4.71 -2.91
CA GLU A 50 9.51 -4.92 -1.52
C GLU A 50 8.46 -4.46 -0.50
N ILE A 51 7.39 -3.79 -0.96
CA ILE A 51 6.38 -3.19 -0.07
C ILE A 51 5.14 -4.08 0.01
N ASP A 52 4.77 -4.41 1.25
CA ASP A 52 3.49 -5.04 1.56
C ASP A 52 2.34 -4.09 1.23
N ALA A 53 1.53 -4.47 0.24
CA ALA A 53 0.36 -3.71 -0.18
C ALA A 53 -0.66 -3.50 0.95
N ALA A 54 -0.82 -4.47 1.86
CA ALA A 54 -1.72 -4.32 3.02
C ALA A 54 -1.19 -3.25 3.98
N HIS A 55 0.12 -3.22 4.21
CA HIS A 55 0.74 -2.17 5.03
C HIS A 55 0.67 -0.79 4.37
N ALA A 56 0.96 -0.71 3.07
CA ALA A 56 0.88 0.53 2.30
C ALA A 56 -0.56 1.09 2.30
N ALA A 57 -1.56 0.22 2.08
CA ALA A 57 -2.97 0.61 2.14
C ALA A 57 -3.35 1.20 3.51
N ALA A 58 -2.88 0.60 4.61
CA ALA A 58 -3.16 1.09 5.96
C ALA A 58 -2.58 2.49 6.20
N LEU A 59 -1.34 2.73 5.77
CA LEU A 59 -0.68 4.03 5.88
C LEU A 59 -1.36 5.10 5.02
N VAL A 60 -1.80 4.72 3.81
CA VAL A 60 -2.54 5.63 2.94
C VAL A 60 -3.89 5.97 3.54
N LEU A 61 -4.65 4.98 4.01
CA LEU A 61 -5.95 5.15 4.67
C LEU A 61 -5.87 6.08 5.89
N ASP A 62 -4.90 5.86 6.78
CA ASP A 62 -4.69 6.72 7.95
C ASP A 62 -4.49 8.18 7.57
N ARG A 63 -3.82 8.43 6.44
CA ARG A 63 -3.56 9.79 5.97
C ARG A 63 -4.73 10.45 5.25
N VAL A 64 -5.56 9.66 4.57
CA VAL A 64 -6.68 10.20 3.78
C VAL A 64 -8.00 10.19 4.56
N ALA A 65 -8.04 9.52 5.71
CA ALA A 65 -9.17 9.52 6.63
C ALA A 65 -9.64 10.96 6.92
N GLY A 66 -10.83 11.29 6.45
CA GLY A 66 -11.45 12.62 6.63
C GLY A 66 -11.28 13.62 5.48
N THR A 67 -10.50 13.31 4.45
CA THR A 67 -10.32 14.21 3.27
C THR A 67 -11.15 13.80 2.05
N ALA A 68 -11.67 12.57 2.05
CA ALA A 68 -12.36 11.97 0.93
C ALA A 68 -13.88 12.26 0.97
N SER A 69 -14.43 12.76 -0.14
CA SER A 69 -15.88 12.96 -0.30
C SER A 69 -16.34 12.49 -1.68
N GLY A 70 -17.51 11.82 -1.72
CA GLY A 70 -18.15 11.37 -2.96
C GLY A 70 -18.09 9.86 -3.24
N PRO A 71 -18.88 9.37 -4.20
CA PRO A 71 -19.05 7.92 -4.46
C PRO A 71 -17.79 7.26 -5.03
N ALA A 72 -17.02 7.97 -5.87
CA ALA A 72 -15.76 7.45 -6.39
C ALA A 72 -14.70 7.28 -5.29
N ALA A 73 -14.62 8.25 -4.38
CA ALA A 73 -13.74 8.20 -3.22
C ALA A 73 -14.12 7.04 -2.29
N ARG A 74 -15.43 6.82 -2.07
CA ARG A 74 -15.93 5.69 -1.28
C ARG A 74 -15.52 4.33 -1.86
N GLY A 75 -15.68 4.15 -3.17
CA GLY A 75 -15.27 2.89 -3.82
C GLY A 75 -13.76 2.65 -3.74
N LEU A 76 -12.94 3.70 -3.79
CA LEU A 76 -11.49 3.57 -3.64
C LEU A 76 -11.10 3.23 -2.19
N ILE A 77 -11.75 3.85 -1.20
CA ILE A 77 -11.55 3.55 0.22
C ILE A 77 -11.91 2.09 0.51
N GLU A 78 -13.04 1.60 0.02
CA GLU A 78 -13.48 0.21 0.22
C GLU A 78 -12.45 -0.81 -0.31
N LEU A 79 -11.84 -0.52 -1.47
CA LEU A 79 -10.78 -1.36 -2.04
C LEU A 79 -9.51 -1.35 -1.16
N LEU A 80 -9.12 -0.19 -0.64
CA LEU A 80 -7.99 -0.07 0.28
C LEU A 80 -8.27 -0.80 1.60
N GLU A 81 -9.46 -0.63 2.18
CA GLU A 81 -9.88 -1.33 3.41
C GLU A 81 -9.83 -2.85 3.22
N THR A 82 -10.37 -3.35 2.10
CA THR A 82 -10.28 -4.78 1.73
C THR A 82 -8.83 -5.25 1.64
N THR A 83 -7.93 -4.41 1.12
CA THR A 83 -6.49 -4.71 1.03
C THR A 83 -5.85 -4.77 2.40
N THR A 84 -6.20 -3.86 3.31
CA THR A 84 -5.68 -3.88 4.70
C THR A 84 -6.13 -5.11 5.48
N ALA A 85 -7.33 -5.61 5.19
CA ALA A 85 -7.89 -6.80 5.82
C ALA A 85 -7.27 -8.11 5.32
N TYR A 86 -6.42 -8.08 4.29
CA TYR A 86 -5.79 -9.29 3.78
C TYR A 86 -4.74 -9.79 4.78
N PRO A 87 -4.86 -11.03 5.30
CA PRO A 87 -3.94 -11.53 6.32
C PRO A 87 -2.52 -11.59 5.77
N ARG A 88 -1.56 -11.00 6.49
CA ARG A 88 -0.13 -11.06 6.12
C ARG A 88 0.38 -12.49 6.09
N GLU A 89 -0.17 -13.35 6.93
CA GLU A 89 0.17 -14.78 7.00
C GLU A 89 -0.19 -15.55 5.71
N ARG A 90 -1.11 -15.02 4.90
CA ARG A 90 -1.46 -15.59 3.59
C ARG A 90 -0.57 -15.09 2.46
N LEU A 91 0.16 -14.00 2.69
CA LEU A 91 1.08 -13.39 1.75
C LEU A 91 2.54 -13.78 2.01
N ASP A 92 2.85 -14.30 3.20
CA ASP A 92 4.17 -14.87 3.49
C ASP A 92 4.42 -16.02 2.52
N PRO A 93 5.34 -15.88 1.55
CA PRO A 93 5.68 -16.95 0.64
C PRO A 93 6.60 -17.91 1.39
N GLY A 94 6.09 -18.52 2.46
CA GLY A 94 6.80 -19.54 3.20
C GLY A 94 7.39 -20.53 2.21
N THR A 95 8.71 -20.48 2.03
CA THR A 95 9.48 -21.46 1.25
C THR A 95 9.03 -21.69 -0.19
N THR A 96 8.69 -20.67 -0.98
CA THR A 96 8.85 -20.84 -2.45
C THR A 96 10.32 -20.70 -2.79
N GLN A 97 11.07 -21.74 -2.41
CA GLN A 97 12.34 -22.12 -2.97
C GLN A 97 12.24 -21.90 -4.49
N ARG A 98 12.82 -20.79 -4.98
CA ARG A 98 13.14 -20.64 -6.40
C ARG A 98 13.99 -21.87 -6.73
N ARG A 99 13.35 -22.90 -7.29
CA ARG A 99 14.04 -24.01 -7.95
C ARG A 99 14.92 -23.31 -8.98
N ARG A 100 16.21 -23.21 -8.66
CA ARG A 100 17.25 -23.04 -9.66
C ARG A 100 17.07 -24.22 -10.60
N LEU A 101 16.43 -23.97 -11.74
CA LEU A 101 16.60 -24.85 -12.88
C LEU A 101 18.05 -24.69 -13.32
N HIS A 102 18.67 -25.85 -13.46
CA HIS A 102 20.08 -26.07 -13.77
C HIS A 102 20.54 -25.35 -15.03
#